data_AF-A0A1J4Z345-F1
#
_entry.id   AF-A0A1J4Z345-F1
#
_cell.length_a   1.000
_cell.length_b   1.000
_cell.length_c   1.000
_cell.angle_alpha   90.00
_cell.angle_beta   90.00
_cell.angle_gamma   90.00
#
_symmetry.space_group_name_H-M   'P 1'
#
loop_
_entity.id
_entity.type
_entity.pdbx_description
1 polymer ?
#
loop_
_entity_poly.entity_id
_entity_poly.type
_entity_poly.pdbx_seq_one_letter_code
_entity_poly.pdbx_strand_id
1 'polypeptide(L)'
;MFGIGFPELLLIGVVALIVIGPERMPKVARTVGAWVGRLNRYTAQVKADIDREMRLDELRNMQKTMEDSVQKYEIMAEETTQQVKQEAGELNKAVQEVADQAASNPNSQDPLAPPAVENKAS
;
A
#
# COMPACT_ATOMS: atom_id res chain seq x y z
N MET A 1 -15.96 35.74 11.09
CA MET A 1 -15.51 37.12 11.37
C MET A 1 -14.71 37.25 12.67
N PHE A 2 -13.92 36.24 13.05
CA PHE A 2 -12.93 36.35 14.12
C PHE A 2 -11.74 35.48 13.74
N GLY A 3 -10.71 36.10 13.18
CA GLY A 3 -9.41 35.46 12.98
C GLY A 3 -8.51 35.91 14.12
N ILE A 4 -7.97 34.96 14.88
CA ILE A 4 -6.81 35.26 15.73
C ILE A 4 -5.63 35.40 14.76
N GLY A 5 -5.39 36.64 14.32
CA GLY A 5 -4.25 37.00 13.50
C GLY A 5 -3.08 37.49 14.35
N PHE A 6 -1.98 37.77 13.67
CA PHE A 6 -0.81 38.38 14.29
C PHE A 6 -1.13 39.77 14.92
N PRO A 7 -1.90 40.68 14.28
CA PRO A 7 -2.26 41.97 14.87
C PRO A 7 -3.06 41.85 16.17
N GLU A 8 -4.02 40.93 16.23
CA GLU A 8 -4.87 40.70 17.40
C GLU A 8 -4.05 40.16 18.59
N LEU A 9 -3.11 39.23 18.34
CA LEU A 9 -2.19 38.74 19.37
C LEU A 9 -1.29 39.86 19.91
N LEU A 10 -0.81 40.75 19.05
CA LEU A 10 0.01 41.89 19.46
C LEU A 10 -0.80 42.86 20.33
N LEU A 11 -2.03 43.17 19.94
CA LEU A 11 -2.94 44.01 20.72
C LEU A 11 -3.20 43.42 22.11
N ILE A 12 -3.52 42.12 22.19
CA ILE A 12 -3.69 41.42 23.47
C ILE A 12 -2.41 41.47 24.29
N GLY A 13 -1.25 41.29 23.67
CA GLY A 13 0.06 41.40 24.31
C GLY A 13 0.29 42.77 24.94
N VAL A 14 -0.02 43.85 24.21
CA VAL A 14 0.10 45.23 24.74
C VAL A 14 -0.85 45.46 25.91
N VAL A 15 -2.11 45.04 25.80
CA VAL A 15 -3.09 45.17 26.91
C VAL A 15 -2.62 44.36 28.12
N ALA A 16 -2.14 43.13 27.92
CA ALA A 16 -1.61 42.29 28.99
C ALA A 16 -0.39 42.93 29.67
N LEU A 17 0.52 43.55 28.91
CA LEU A 17 1.66 44.28 29.45
C LEU A 17 1.23 45.47 30.32
N ILE A 18 0.15 46.18 29.96
CA ILE A 18 -0.36 47.30 30.76
C ILE A 18 -1.01 46.80 32.06
N VAL A 19 -1.85 45.75 31.98
CA VAL A 19 -2.61 45.25 33.13
C VAL A 19 -1.74 44.48 34.12
N ILE A 20 -0.88 43.58 33.62
CA ILE A 20 -0.03 42.72 34.45
C ILE A 20 1.32 43.40 34.74
N GLY A 21 1.78 44.28 33.86
CA GLY A 21 3.09 44.92 33.92
C GLY A 21 4.16 44.14 33.14
N PRO A 22 5.10 44.84 32.47
CA PRO A 22 6.13 44.22 31.63
C PRO A 22 7.11 43.33 32.39
N GLU A 23 7.34 43.60 33.68
CA GLU A 23 8.23 42.77 34.52
C GLU A 23 7.58 41.44 34.92
N ARG A 24 6.25 41.38 34.99
CA ARG A 24 5.51 40.22 35.51
C ARG A 24 5.02 39.28 34.40
N MET A 25 4.71 39.83 33.23
CA MET A 25 4.36 39.08 32.01
C MET A 25 5.31 37.92 31.67
N PRO A 26 6.65 38.09 31.65
CA PRO A 26 7.57 36.98 31.35
C PRO A 26 7.52 35.87 32.41
N LYS A 27 7.21 36.20 33.66
CA LYS A 27 7.04 35.18 34.72
C LYS A 27 5.77 34.35 34.48
N VAL A 28 4.65 35.00 34.14
CA VAL A 28 3.37 34.34 33.83
C VAL A 28 3.51 33.46 32.58
N ALA A 29 4.10 33.99 31.51
CA ALA A 29 4.33 33.25 30.27
C ALA A 29 5.19 31.99 30.50
N ARG A 30 6.21 32.07 31.35
CA ARG A 30 7.02 30.90 31.76
C ARG A 30 6.21 29.87 32.52
N THR A 31 5.35 30.29 33.45
CA THR A 31 4.49 29.36 34.21
C THR A 31 3.48 28.66 33.30
N VAL A 32 2.76 29.41 32.46
CA VAL A 32 1.79 28.88 31.50
C VAL A 32 2.51 27.98 30.49
N GLY A 33 3.63 28.41 29.95
CA GLY A 33 4.45 27.62 29.02
C GLY A 33 4.94 26.31 29.65
N ALA A 34 5.34 26.32 30.93
CA ALA A 34 5.72 25.11 31.64
C ALA A 34 4.56 24.15 31.89
N TRP A 35 3.32 24.65 32.00
CA TRP A 35 2.11 23.81 32.11
C TRP A 35 1.74 23.20 30.76
N VAL A 36 1.70 24.02 29.70
CA VAL A 36 1.45 23.57 28.33
C VAL A 36 2.51 22.57 27.87
N GLY A 37 3.78 22.84 28.16
CA GLY A 37 4.89 21.93 27.84
C GLY A 37 4.79 20.59 28.56
N ARG A 38 4.34 20.60 29.83
CA ARG A 38 4.04 19.36 30.56
C ARG A 38 2.89 18.60 29.90
N LEU A 39 1.79 19.27 29.58
CA LEU A 39 0.63 18.66 28.93
C LEU A 39 1.01 18.01 27.58
N ASN A 40 1.77 18.72 26.74
CA ASN A 40 2.27 18.19 25.48
C ASN A 40 3.07 16.89 25.68
N ARG A 41 3.88 16.82 26.74
CA ARG A 41 4.68 15.65 27.07
C ARG A 41 3.82 14.48 27.54
N TYR A 42 2.76 14.73 28.31
CA TYR A 42 1.78 13.70 28.67
C TYR A 42 1.04 13.18 27.45
N THR A 43 0.57 14.05 26.55
CA THR A 43 -0.09 13.63 25.31
C THR A 43 0.85 12.81 24.43
N ALA A 44 2.12 13.18 24.34
CA ALA A 44 3.13 12.43 23.59
C ALA A 44 3.39 11.04 24.19
N GLN A 45 3.40 10.90 25.52
CA GLN A 45 3.54 9.61 26.21
C GLN A 45 2.32 8.73 25.98
N VAL A 46 1.12 9.26 26.18
CA VAL A 46 -0.13 8.52 25.94
C VAL A 46 -0.24 8.08 24.48
N LYS A 47 0.13 8.94 23.53
CA LYS A 47 0.18 8.55 22.11
C LYS A 47 1.19 7.43 21.85
N ALA A 48 2.36 7.46 22.49
CA ALA A 48 3.36 6.41 22.35
C ALA A 48 2.92 5.07 22.96
N ASP A 49 2.18 5.11 24.07
CA ASP A 49 1.59 3.93 24.70
C ASP A 49 0.43 3.36 23.87
N ILE A 50 -0.44 4.22 23.34
CA ILE A 50 -1.52 3.84 22.42
C ILE A 50 -0.94 3.27 21.12
N ASP A 51 0.10 3.87 20.52
CA ASP A 51 0.75 3.36 19.31
C ASP A 51 1.38 1.97 19.55
N ARG A 52 1.82 1.67 20.79
CA ARG A 52 2.30 0.34 21.18
C ARG A 52 1.18 -0.69 21.28
N GLU A 53 0.02 -0.29 21.78
CA GLU A 53 -1.17 -1.15 21.89
C GLU A 53 -1.85 -1.34 20.53
N MET A 54 -1.98 -0.30 19.73
CA MET A 54 -2.54 -0.38 18.38
C MET A 54 -1.67 -1.23 17.44
N ARG A 55 -0.35 -1.27 17.64
CA ARG A 55 0.52 -2.24 16.93
C ARG A 55 0.13 -3.69 17.20
N LEU A 56 -0.39 -4.05 18.37
CA LEU A 56 -0.88 -5.40 18.66
C LEU A 56 -2.19 -5.70 17.92
N ASP A 57 -3.07 -4.71 17.78
CA ASP A 57 -4.32 -4.86 17.03
C ASP A 57 -4.09 -4.86 15.50
N GLU A 58 -3.10 -4.11 15.02
CA GLU A 58 -2.72 -4.13 13.61
C GLU A 58 -2.03 -5.44 13.21
N LEU A 59 -1.22 -6.04 14.11
CA LEU A 59 -0.68 -7.39 13.92
C LEU A 59 -1.77 -8.47 13.89
N ARG A 60 -2.81 -8.35 14.73
CA ARG A 60 -3.98 -9.24 14.72
C ARG A 60 -4.81 -9.09 13.44
N ASN A 61 -5.03 -7.85 12.99
CA ASN A 61 -5.72 -7.59 11.72
C ASN A 61 -4.92 -8.06 10.51
N MET A 62 -3.59 -7.94 10.53
CA MET A 62 -2.73 -8.52 9.49
C MET A 62 -2.81 -10.05 9.47
N GLN A 63 -2.78 -10.73 10.62
CA GLN A 63 -2.94 -12.19 10.69
C GLN A 63 -4.30 -12.63 10.12
N LYS A 64 -5.38 -11.96 10.52
CA LYS A 64 -6.73 -12.27 10.02
C LYS A 64 -6.85 -12.07 8.50
N THR A 65 -6.26 -11.00 7.99
CA THR A 65 -6.24 -10.72 6.54
C THR A 65 -5.40 -11.76 5.78
N MET A 66 -4.29 -12.23 6.36
CA MET A 66 -3.45 -13.28 5.79
C MET A 66 -4.17 -14.63 5.79
N GLU A 67 -4.86 -14.99 6.88
CA GLU A 67 -5.63 -16.23 6.99
C GLU A 67 -6.78 -16.28 5.97
N ASP A 68 -7.53 -15.19 5.82
CA ASP A 68 -8.57 -15.04 4.79
C ASP A 68 -8.00 -15.09 3.36
N SER A 69 -6.77 -14.60 3.18
CA SER A 69 -6.08 -14.63 1.88
C SER A 69 -5.60 -16.04 1.53
N VAL A 70 -4.97 -16.74 2.47
CA VAL A 70 -4.49 -18.13 2.29
C VAL A 70 -5.66 -19.06 1.94
N GLN A 71 -6.79 -18.90 2.63
CA GLN A 71 -7.98 -19.71 2.35
C GLN A 71 -8.56 -19.43 0.95
N LYS A 72 -8.47 -18.19 0.45
CA LYS A 72 -8.83 -17.86 -0.95
C LYS A 72 -7.84 -18.43 -1.96
N TYR A 73 -6.54 -18.46 -1.65
CA TYR A 73 -5.53 -19.03 -2.54
C TYR A 73 -5.64 -20.55 -2.64
N GLU A 74 -6.02 -21.24 -1.57
CA GLU A 74 -6.22 -22.69 -1.58
C GLU A 74 -7.41 -23.09 -2.47
N ILE A 75 -8.53 -22.38 -2.36
CA ILE A 75 -9.72 -22.59 -3.21
C ILE A 75 -9.39 -22.28 -4.69
N MET A 76 -8.71 -21.16 -4.96
CA MET A 76 -8.29 -20.79 -6.32
C MET A 76 -7.25 -21.75 -6.90
N ALA A 77 -6.33 -22.27 -6.08
CA ALA A 77 -5.29 -23.19 -6.52
C ALA A 77 -5.89 -24.57 -6.86
N GLU A 78 -6.83 -25.09 -6.07
CA GLU A 78 -7.56 -26.32 -6.42
C GLU A 78 -8.36 -26.15 -7.71
N GLU A 79 -9.06 -25.03 -7.88
CA GLU A 79 -9.87 -24.76 -9.06
C GLU A 79 -9.00 -24.56 -10.32
N THR A 80 -7.90 -23.80 -10.21
CA THR A 80 -6.92 -23.61 -11.30
C THR A 80 -6.22 -24.92 -11.65
N THR A 81 -5.83 -25.73 -10.66
CA THR A 81 -5.19 -27.03 -10.90
C THR A 81 -6.14 -27.99 -11.61
N GLN A 82 -7.43 -27.96 -11.28
CA GLN A 82 -8.45 -28.76 -11.97
C GLN A 82 -8.66 -28.30 -13.42
N GLN A 83 -8.73 -26.99 -13.67
CA GLN A 83 -8.88 -26.43 -15.02
C GLN A 83 -7.65 -26.74 -15.90
N VAL A 84 -6.44 -26.51 -15.37
CA VAL A 84 -5.18 -26.83 -16.09
C VAL A 84 -5.08 -28.33 -16.38
N LYS A 85 -5.52 -29.20 -15.47
CA LYS A 85 -5.50 -30.65 -15.69
C LYS A 85 -6.50 -31.09 -16.76
N GLN A 86 -7.67 -30.46 -16.83
CA GLN A 86 -8.65 -30.70 -17.88
C GLN A 86 -8.14 -30.22 -19.24
N GLU A 87 -7.66 -28.98 -19.31
CA GLU A 87 -7.17 -28.36 -20.54
C GLU A 87 -5.92 -29.07 -21.07
N ALA A 88 -4.98 -29.46 -20.19
CA ALA A 88 -3.82 -30.26 -20.57
C ALA A 88 -4.23 -31.67 -21.07
N GLY A 89 -5.28 -32.26 -20.51
CA GLY A 89 -5.82 -33.55 -20.98
C GLY A 89 -6.44 -33.45 -22.38
N GLU A 90 -7.14 -32.35 -22.67
CA GLU A 90 -7.71 -32.07 -23.99
C GLU A 90 -6.63 -31.73 -25.02
N LEU A 91 -5.62 -30.94 -24.64
CA LEU A 91 -4.46 -30.64 -25.49
C LEU A 91 -3.71 -31.93 -25.87
N ASN A 92 -3.48 -32.82 -24.90
CA ASN A 92 -2.74 -34.06 -25.15
C ASN A 92 -3.53 -34.99 -26.08
N LYS A 93 -4.87 -35.05 -25.94
CA LYS A 93 -5.74 -35.73 -26.89
C LYS A 93 -5.68 -35.13 -28.29
N ALA A 94 -5.75 -33.81 -28.41
CA ALA A 94 -5.68 -33.12 -29.70
C ALA A 94 -4.31 -33.32 -30.37
N VAL A 95 -3.22 -33.28 -29.61
CA VAL A 95 -1.87 -33.57 -30.12
C VAL A 95 -1.75 -35.02 -30.58
N GLN A 96 -2.32 -35.97 -29.84
CA GLN A 96 -2.35 -37.38 -30.23
C GLN A 96 -3.18 -37.57 -31.52
N GLU A 97 -4.33 -36.89 -31.64
CA GLU A 97 -5.18 -36.94 -32.83
C GLU A 97 -4.50 -36.32 -34.06
N VAL A 98 -3.79 -35.20 -33.89
CA VAL A 98 -2.98 -34.59 -34.95
C VAL A 98 -1.80 -35.49 -35.33
N ALA A 99 -1.16 -36.15 -34.36
CA ALA A 99 -0.07 -37.10 -34.63
C ALA A 99 -0.57 -38.35 -35.38
N ASP A 100 -1.74 -38.87 -35.02
CA ASP A 100 -2.37 -40.01 -35.69
C ASP A 100 -2.88 -39.63 -37.10
N GLN A 101 -3.39 -38.40 -37.29
CA GLN A 101 -3.73 -37.85 -38.61
C GLN A 101 -2.48 -37.60 -39.48
N ALA A 102 -1.37 -37.16 -38.90
CA ALA A 102 -0.09 -37.00 -39.60
C ALA A 102 0.53 -38.36 -40.00
N ALA A 103 0.35 -39.39 -39.17
CA ALA A 103 0.82 -40.75 -39.47
C ALA A 103 -0.02 -41.47 -40.54
N SER A 104 -1.26 -41.02 -40.80
CA SER A 104 -2.18 -41.64 -41.76
C SER A 104 -2.22 -40.98 -43.14
N ASN A 105 -1.48 -39.87 -43.36
CA ASN A 105 -1.49 -39.13 -44.63
C ASN A 105 -0.09 -39.00 -45.25
N PRO A 106 0.34 -39.92 -46.15
CA PRO A 106 1.73 -40.01 -46.61
C PRO A 106 2.08 -39.13 -47.83
N ASN A 107 1.30 -38.11 -48.19
CA ASN A 107 1.61 -37.32 -49.38
C ASN A 107 1.15 -35.86 -49.28
N SER A 108 2.05 -34.94 -48.90
CA SER A 108 2.08 -33.54 -49.35
C SER A 108 3.43 -32.90 -48.97
N GLN A 109 4.40 -33.19 -49.84
CA GLN A 109 5.54 -32.38 -50.27
C GLN A 109 5.91 -31.10 -49.50
N ASP A 110 7.16 -31.13 -49.04
CA ASP A 110 8.10 -30.02 -48.86
C ASP A 110 8.04 -29.00 -50.02
N PRO A 111 8.05 -27.69 -49.73
CA PRO A 111 9.00 -26.84 -50.44
C PRO A 111 9.71 -25.84 -49.51
N LEU A 112 10.99 -26.12 -49.27
CA LEU A 112 12.07 -25.14 -49.12
C LEU A 112 11.90 -23.94 -50.07
N ALA A 113 11.73 -22.74 -49.51
CA ALA A 113 12.27 -21.49 -50.06
C ALA A 113 12.37 -20.39 -48.97
N PRO A 114 13.59 -19.85 -48.69
CA PRO A 114 13.79 -18.79 -47.71
C PRO A 114 13.42 -17.40 -48.26
N PRO A 115 12.80 -16.49 -47.49
CA PRO A 115 12.72 -15.09 -47.89
C PRO A 115 14.08 -14.41 -47.71
N ALA A 116 14.59 -13.88 -48.80
CA ALA A 116 15.85 -13.15 -48.91
C ALA A 116 15.91 -11.92 -47.97
N VAL A 117 17.08 -11.72 -47.38
CA VAL A 117 17.43 -10.55 -46.56
C VAL A 117 17.79 -9.40 -47.51
N GLU A 118 16.92 -8.40 -47.66
CA GLU A 118 17.22 -7.18 -48.43
C GLU A 118 17.76 -6.08 -47.51
N ASN A 119 19.05 -5.82 -47.63
CA ASN A 119 19.81 -4.82 -46.89
C ASN A 119 19.97 -3.58 -47.80
N LYS A 120 19.39 -2.43 -47.43
CA LYS A 120 19.64 -1.16 -48.12
C LYS A 120 20.45 -0.23 -47.21
N ALA A 121 21.74 -0.16 -47.50
CA ALA A 121 22.63 0.91 -47.10
C ALA A 121 22.87 1.84 -48.30
N SER A 122 22.42 3.10 -48.20
CA SER A 122 23.06 4.34 -48.69
C SER A 122 22.08 5.49 -48.56
#